data_AF-A0A3S1GH19-F1
#
_entry.id   AF-A0A3S1GH19-F1
#
_cell.length_a   1.000
_cell.length_b   1.000
_cell.length_c   1.000
_cell.angle_alpha   90.00
_cell.angle_beta   90.00
_cell.angle_gamma   90.00
#
_symmetry.space_group_name_H-M   'P 1'
#
loop_
_entity.id
_entity.type
_entity.pdbx_description
1 polymer ?
#
loop_
_entity_poly.entity_id
_entity_poly.type
_entity_poly.pdbx_seq_one_letter_code
_entity_poly.pdbx_strand_id
1 'polypeptide(L)'
;MSGYGVVIPAYNASATIAETLRSVAAQTPRPELVVVVDDGSTDDLAAAIAGIDLPLRLMRQDNAGPGSATTRGIAALSTPFIA
;
A
#
# COMPACT_ATOMS: atom_id res chain seq x y z
N MET A 1 19.07 4.09 12.73
CA MET A 1 18.87 3.43 11.43
C MET A 1 17.84 4.24 10.68
N SER A 2 18.08 4.57 9.41
CA SER A 2 17.08 5.20 8.54
C SER A 2 16.04 4.14 8.15
N GLY A 3 14.74 4.35 8.44
CA GLY A 3 13.70 3.39 8.05
C GLY A 3 13.15 3.64 6.65
N TYR A 4 12.15 2.86 6.26
CA TYR A 4 11.60 2.85 4.91
C TYR A 4 10.08 2.74 4.93
N GLY A 5 9.45 3.28 3.90
CA GLY A 5 8.02 3.14 3.62
C GLY A 5 7.81 2.26 2.39
N VAL A 6 6.60 1.73 2.25
CA VAL A 6 6.21 0.88 1.11
C VAL A 6 5.01 1.48 0.41
N VAL A 7 5.04 1.55 -0.92
CA VAL A 7 3.90 1.96 -1.74
C VAL A 7 3.36 0.77 -2.51
N ILE A 8 2.06 0.51 -2.38
CA ILE A 8 1.38 -0.58 -3.08
C ILE A 8 0.25 0.02 -3.92
N PRO A 9 0.47 0.31 -5.22
CA PRO A 9 -0.63 0.63 -6.12
C PRO A 9 -1.51 -0.61 -6.31
N ALA A 10 -2.82 -0.43 -6.19
CA ALA A 10 -3.80 -1.51 -6.27
C ALA A 10 -4.97 -1.12 -7.17
N TYR A 11 -5.34 -2.00 -8.10
CA TYR A 11 -6.56 -1.89 -8.89
C TYR A 11 -7.17 -3.27 -9.04
N ASN A 12 -8.38 -3.47 -8.53
CA ASN A 12 -9.07 -4.77 -8.52
C ASN A 12 -8.23 -5.91 -7.94
N ALA A 13 -7.61 -5.67 -6.77
CA ALA A 13 -6.62 -6.54 -6.16
C ALA A 13 -7.09 -7.21 -4.85
N SER A 14 -8.38 -7.21 -4.55
CA SER A 14 -8.94 -7.80 -3.32
C SER A 14 -8.53 -9.28 -3.12
N ALA A 15 -8.34 -10.03 -4.20
CA ALA A 15 -7.95 -11.43 -4.16
C ALA A 15 -6.49 -11.67 -3.72
N THR A 16 -5.59 -10.70 -3.87
CA THR A 16 -4.14 -10.90 -3.66
C THR A 16 -3.53 -9.94 -2.63
N ILE A 17 -4.13 -8.77 -2.42
CA ILE A 17 -3.57 -7.71 -1.57
C ILE A 17 -3.27 -8.18 -0.13
N ALA A 18 -4.11 -9.06 0.42
CA ALA A 18 -3.94 -9.56 1.78
C ALA A 18 -2.67 -10.42 1.92
N GLU A 19 -2.33 -11.21 0.90
CA GLU A 19 -1.08 -11.99 0.88
C GLU A 19 0.13 -11.07 0.77
N THR A 20 0.08 -10.08 -0.13
CA THR A 20 1.13 -9.06 -0.27
C THR A 20 1.39 -8.35 1.06
N LEU A 21 0.33 -7.89 1.73
CA LEU A 21 0.45 -7.19 3.00
C LEU A 21 0.98 -8.10 4.12
N ARG A 22 0.56 -9.38 4.18
CA ARG A 22 1.14 -10.33 5.15
C ARG A 22 2.64 -10.56 4.91
N SER A 23 3.06 -10.64 3.65
CA SER A 23 4.47 -10.76 3.28
C SER A 23 5.28 -9.52 3.72
N VAL A 24 4.72 -8.32 3.51
CA VAL A 24 5.31 -7.05 3.98
C VAL A 24 5.38 -6.99 5.52
N ALA A 25 4.34 -7.49 6.22
CA ALA A 25 4.30 -7.55 7.68
C ALA A 25 5.39 -8.42 8.29
N ALA A 26 5.82 -9.46 7.56
CA ALA A 26 6.84 -10.41 7.98
C ALA A 26 8.28 -9.93 7.72
N GLN A 27 8.48 -8.77 7.06
CA GLN A 27 9.82 -8.27 6.76
C GLN A 27 10.57 -7.82 8.03
N THR A 28 11.90 -7.95 7.99
CA THR A 28 12.81 -7.44 9.02
C THR A 28 13.89 -6.58 8.36
N PRO A 29 14.00 -5.27 8.68
CA PRO A 29 13.11 -4.51 9.58
C PRO A 29 11.67 -4.38 9.02
N ARG A 30 10.68 -4.12 9.90
CA ARG A 30 9.31 -3.79 9.47
C ARG A 30 9.30 -2.38 8.83
N PRO A 31 8.42 -2.11 7.85
CA PRO A 31 8.27 -0.76 7.30
C PRO A 31 7.66 0.19 8.33
N GLU A 32 8.04 1.47 8.26
CA GLU A 32 7.46 2.51 9.12
C GLU A 32 6.00 2.81 8.76
N LEU A 33 5.68 2.79 7.46
CA LEU A 33 4.35 3.00 6.91
C LEU A 33 4.21 2.29 5.57
N VAL A 34 3.09 1.60 5.37
CA VAL A 34 2.65 1.05 4.10
C VAL A 34 1.49 1.89 3.59
N VAL A 35 1.59 2.38 2.35
CA VAL A 35 0.53 3.13 1.68
C VAL A 35 -0.03 2.28 0.55
N VAL A 36 -1.27 1.82 0.68
CA VAL A 36 -2.01 1.20 -0.43
C VAL A 36 -2.77 2.31 -1.15
N VAL A 37 -2.55 2.43 -2.45
CA VAL A 37 -3.28 3.39 -3.30
C VAL A 37 -4.23 2.62 -4.20
N ASP A 38 -5.51 2.65 -3.84
CA ASP A 38 -6.61 2.12 -4.63
C ASP A 38 -6.89 3.05 -5.83
N ASP A 39 -6.52 2.59 -7.02
CA ASP A 39 -6.64 3.29 -8.31
C ASP A 39 -8.00 3.05 -8.98
N GLY A 40 -9.06 3.29 -8.21
CA GLY A 40 -10.44 3.27 -8.70
C GLY A 40 -11.03 1.87 -8.81
N SER A 41 -10.70 0.95 -7.90
CA SER A 41 -11.18 -0.43 -7.94
C SER A 41 -12.69 -0.54 -7.80
N THR A 42 -13.27 -1.56 -8.42
CA THR A 42 -14.69 -1.93 -8.31
C THR A 42 -14.92 -3.10 -7.36
N ASP A 43 -13.85 -3.76 -6.90
CA ASP A 43 -13.90 -4.75 -5.83
C ASP A 43 -13.69 -4.12 -4.45
N ASP A 44 -13.89 -4.91 -3.39
CA ASP A 44 -13.80 -4.42 -2.01
C ASP A 44 -12.39 -4.57 -1.45
N LEU A 45 -11.49 -3.69 -1.88
CA LEU A 45 -10.13 -3.58 -1.36
C LEU A 45 -10.09 -3.27 0.14
N ALA A 46 -11.01 -2.45 0.63
CA ALA A 46 -11.05 -2.03 2.03
C ALA A 46 -11.35 -3.22 2.95
N ALA A 47 -12.30 -4.09 2.57
CA ALA A 47 -12.55 -5.34 3.27
C ALA A 47 -11.36 -6.31 3.18
N ALA A 48 -10.71 -6.41 2.02
CA ALA A 48 -9.59 -7.33 1.81
C ALA A 48 -8.36 -7.01 2.68
N ILE A 49 -8.15 -5.75 3.05
CA ILE A 49 -7.03 -5.31 3.90
C ILE A 49 -7.41 -5.19 5.38
N ALA A 50 -8.69 -5.39 5.74
CA ALA A 50 -9.14 -5.26 7.11
C ALA A 50 -8.44 -6.28 8.03
N GLY A 51 -7.99 -5.82 9.19
CA GLY A 51 -7.36 -6.68 10.20
C GLY A 51 -5.90 -7.07 9.92
N ILE A 52 -5.27 -6.52 8.89
CA ILE A 52 -3.81 -6.65 8.68
C ILE A 52 -3.07 -5.87 9.78
N ASP A 53 -2.22 -6.56 10.54
CA ASP A 53 -1.31 -5.92 11.50
C ASP A 53 -0.10 -5.29 10.78
N LEU A 54 -0.30 -4.07 10.29
CA LEU A 54 0.74 -3.21 9.70
C LEU A 54 0.38 -1.74 9.95
N PRO A 55 1.37 -0.83 10.06
CA PRO A 55 1.11 0.59 9.92
C PRO A 55 0.67 0.84 8.47
N LEU A 56 -0.63 0.81 8.22
CA LEU A 56 -1.23 0.81 6.89
C LEU A 56 -2.11 2.05 6.70
N ARG A 57 -1.95 2.70 5.55
CA ARG A 57 -2.83 3.78 5.08
C ARG A 57 -3.41 3.40 3.73
N LEU A 58 -4.74 3.34 3.64
CA LEU A 58 -5.45 3.22 2.37
C LEU A 58 -5.78 4.61 1.83
N MET A 59 -5.42 4.88 0.58
CA MET A 59 -5.80 6.07 -0.17
C MET A 59 -6.55 5.62 -1.42
N ARG A 60 -7.59 6.36 -1.81
CA ARG A 60 -8.31 6.10 -3.06
C ARG A 60 -8.19 7.27 -4.04
N GLN A 61 -8.15 6.94 -5.31
CA GLN A 61 -8.20 7.86 -6.43
C GLN A 61 -9.09 7.33 -7.56
N ASP A 62 -9.46 8.19 -8.49
CA ASP A 62 -10.05 7.74 -9.76
C ASP A 62 -8.97 7.04 -10.60
N ASN A 63 -9.35 6.02 -11.35
CA ASN A 63 -8.40 5.21 -12.13
C ASN A 63 -7.60 6.09 -13.09
N ALA A 64 -6.30 6.18 -12.84
CA ALA A 64 -5.33 6.98 -13.60
C ALA A 64 -4.05 6.19 -13.92
N GLY A 65 -4.05 4.88 -13.67
CA GLY A 65 -2.98 3.96 -13.94
C GLY A 65 -1.97 3.83 -12.80
N PRO A 66 -1.17 2.73 -12.82
CA PRO A 66 -0.27 2.39 -11.72
C PRO A 66 0.81 3.44 -11.46
N GLY A 67 1.31 4.14 -12.50
CA GLY A 67 2.30 5.21 -12.31
C GLY A 67 1.76 6.42 -11.54
N SER A 68 0.51 6.80 -11.79
CA SER A 68 -0.18 7.85 -11.04
C SER A 68 -0.37 7.44 -9.58
N ALA A 69 -0.87 6.21 -9.35
CA ALA A 69 -1.06 5.65 -8.02
C ALA A 69 0.27 5.56 -7.22
N THR A 70 1.35 5.08 -7.83
CA THR A 70 2.67 5.03 -7.22
C THR A 70 3.18 6.42 -6.86
N THR A 71 3.07 7.39 -7.77
CA THR A 71 3.51 8.77 -7.52
C THR A 71 2.76 9.39 -6.35
N ARG A 72 1.44 9.18 -6.28
CA ARG A 72 0.61 9.65 -5.16
C ARG A 72 0.99 8.98 -3.84
N GLY A 73 1.31 7.69 -3.85
CA GLY A 73 1.77 6.95 -2.68
C GLY A 73 3.13 7.45 -2.17
N ILE A 74 4.07 7.68 -3.08
CA ILE A 74 5.40 8.26 -2.77
C ILE A 74 5.23 9.61 -2.07
N ALA A 75 4.36 10.48 -2.59
CA ALA A 75 4.10 11.81 -2.01
C ALA A 75 3.47 11.75 -0.60
N ALA A 76 2.92 10.60 -0.19
CA ALA A 76 2.35 10.40 1.14
C ALA A 76 3.36 9.88 2.17
N LEU A 77 4.58 9.54 1.76
CA LEU A 77 5.65 9.05 2.62
C LEU A 77 6.67 10.16 2.93
N SER A 78 7.20 10.16 4.14
CA SER A 78 8.30 11.04 4.58
C SER A 78 9.58 10.27 4.92
N THR A 79 9.60 8.97 4.63
CA THR A 79 10.73 8.07 4.94
C THR A 79 11.90 8.33 3.99
N PRO A 80 13.15 8.15 4.45
CA PRO A 80 14.33 8.37 3.61
C PRO A 80 14.50 7.32 2.50
N PHE A 81 13.86 6.15 2.64
CA PHE A 81 13.80 5.11 1.62
C PHE A 81 12.35 4.73 1.32
N ILE A 82 12.10 4.34 0.07
CA ILE A 82 10.80 3.89 -0.43
C ILE A 82 11.02 2.59 -1.21
N ALA A 83 10.14 1.62 -0.96
CA ALA A 83 10.02 0.39 -1.72
C ALA A 83 8.66 0.31 -2.41
#